data_AF-J5GS61-F1
#
_entry.id   AF-J5GS61-F1
#
_cell.length_a   1.000
_cell.length_b   1.000
_cell.length_c   1.000
_cell.angle_alpha   90.00
_cell.angle_beta   90.00
_cell.angle_gamma   90.00
#
_symmetry.space_group_name_H-M   'P 1'
#
loop_
_entity.id
_entity.type
_entity.pdbx_description
1 polymer ?
#
loop_
_entity_poly.entity_id
_entity_poly.type
_entity_poly.pdbx_seq_one_letter_code
_entity_poly.pdbx_strand_id
1 'polypeptide(L)'
;MPSDLDAIKVYKENGILYGPAKAANAGGVAVSALEMSQNSLRLSWTREEVDGRLKDIMTNIFSTAKTTAETYGLGTDYLAGANIAAFENVANAMIAQGIV
;
A
#
# COMPACT_ATOMS: atom_id res chain seq x y z
N MET A 1 9.66 -8.33 8.58
CA MET A 1 9.07 -7.09 9.13
C MET A 1 10.04 -6.54 10.16
N PRO A 2 10.36 -5.23 10.18
CA PRO A 2 11.38 -4.65 11.06
C PRO A 2 10.98 -4.57 12.54
N SER A 3 9.67 -4.61 12.83
CA SER A 3 9.12 -4.68 14.19
C SER A 3 8.48 -6.04 14.40
N ASP A 4 8.69 -6.64 15.57
CA ASP A 4 7.94 -7.82 16.01
C ASP A 4 6.54 -7.42 16.53
N LEU A 5 5.75 -8.42 16.94
CA LEU A 5 4.38 -8.20 17.41
C LEU A 5 4.33 -7.41 18.72
N ASP A 6 5.30 -7.62 19.61
CA ASP A 6 5.36 -6.93 20.90
C ASP A 6 5.67 -5.44 20.70
N ALA A 7 6.59 -5.11 19.80
CA ALA A 7 6.88 -3.73 19.42
C ALA A 7 5.66 -3.04 18.81
N ILE A 8 4.95 -3.70 17.90
CA ILE A 8 3.73 -3.15 17.28
C ILE A 8 2.66 -2.88 18.33
N LYS A 9 2.49 -3.78 19.30
CA LYS A 9 1.54 -3.60 20.41
C LYS A 9 1.90 -2.36 21.25
N VAL A 10 3.17 -2.20 21.62
CA VAL A 10 3.64 -1.03 22.36
C VAL A 10 3.36 0.27 21.60
N TYR A 11 3.57 0.31 20.28
CA TYR A 11 3.25 1.49 19.48
C TYR A 11 1.77 1.87 19.57
N LYS A 12 0.88 0.87 19.42
CA LYS A 12 -0.58 1.09 19.48
C LYS A 12 -1.03 1.58 20.85
N GLU A 13 -0.56 0.94 21.93
CA GLU A 13 -0.93 1.30 23.30
C GLU A 13 -0.49 2.72 23.69
N ASN A 14 0.56 3.24 23.05
CA ASN A 14 1.11 4.57 23.30
C ASN A 14 0.67 5.62 22.26
N GLY A 15 -0.29 5.31 21.39
CA GLY A 15 -0.78 6.26 20.38
C GLY A 15 0.25 6.63 19.30
N ILE A 16 1.30 5.82 19.12
CA ILE A 16 2.31 6.01 18.08
C ILE A 16 1.74 5.50 16.75
N LEU A 17 1.71 6.36 15.74
CA LEU A 17 1.29 5.97 14.40
C LEU A 17 2.28 4.97 13.80
N TYR A 18 1.77 3.80 13.41
CA TYR A 18 2.57 2.74 12.83
C TYR A 18 2.37 2.63 11.32
N GLY A 19 3.42 2.89 10.55
CA GLY A 19 3.45 2.69 9.10
C GLY A 19 3.83 1.26 8.75
N PRO A 20 2.90 0.40 8.28
CA PRO A 20 3.22 -1.00 8.01
C PRO A 20 4.16 -1.12 6.81
N ALA A 21 5.15 -2.01 6.91
CA ALA A 21 6.18 -2.19 5.88
C ALA A 21 5.57 -2.36 4.47
N LYS A 22 4.55 -3.22 4.32
CA LYS A 22 3.85 -3.49 3.05
C LYS A 22 3.33 -2.24 2.32
N ALA A 23 3.04 -1.16 3.06
CA ALA A 23 2.58 0.11 2.50
C ALA A 23 3.76 1.09 2.40
N ALA A 24 4.50 1.29 3.49
CA ALA A 24 5.55 2.30 3.56
C ALA A 24 6.72 2.06 2.59
N ASN A 25 7.06 0.80 2.29
CA ASN A 25 8.16 0.45 1.39
C ASN A 25 7.71 -0.03 0.00
N ALA A 26 6.41 0.08 -0.30
CA ALA A 26 5.84 -0.34 -1.58
C ALA A 26 6.39 0.43 -2.79
N GLY A 27 7.03 1.58 -2.56
CA GLY A 27 7.60 2.43 -3.61
C GLY A 27 8.57 1.71 -4.55
N GLY A 28 9.36 0.75 -4.05
CA GLY A 28 10.26 -0.03 -4.91
C GLY A 28 9.49 -0.83 -5.98
N VAL A 29 8.47 -1.58 -5.55
CA VAL A 29 7.62 -2.37 -6.47
C VAL A 29 6.79 -1.45 -7.37
N ALA A 30 6.33 -0.31 -6.85
CA ALA A 30 5.63 0.70 -7.64
C ALA A 30 6.48 1.22 -8.81
N VAL A 31 7.76 1.56 -8.56
CA VAL A 31 8.67 2.00 -9.62
C VAL A 31 8.96 0.87 -10.61
N SER A 32 9.04 -0.39 -10.18
CA SER A 32 9.14 -1.52 -11.11
C SER A 32 7.92 -1.63 -12.04
N ALA A 33 6.71 -1.38 -11.54
CA ALA A 33 5.51 -1.33 -12.39
C ALA A 33 5.53 -0.13 -13.36
N LEU A 34 6.07 1.01 -12.94
CA LEU A 34 6.31 2.16 -13.83
C LEU A 34 7.35 1.84 -14.91
N GLU A 35 8.40 1.09 -14.59
CA GLU A 35 9.39 0.59 -15.55
C GLU A 35 8.74 -0.34 -16.59
N MET A 36 7.92 -1.30 -16.15
CA MET A 36 7.16 -2.17 -17.06
C MET A 36 6.24 -1.38 -18.00
N SER A 37 5.63 -0.29 -17.50
CA SER A 37 4.78 0.60 -18.30
C SER A 37 5.59 1.35 -19.36
N GLN A 38 6.74 1.91 -18.99
CA GLN A 38 7.68 2.57 -19.91
C GLN A 38 8.16 1.62 -21.01
N ASN A 39 8.54 0.40 -20.64
CA ASN A 39 8.97 -0.65 -21.59
C ASN A 39 7.85 -1.00 -22.58
N SER A 40 6.61 -1.14 -22.10
CA SER A 40 5.45 -1.44 -22.95
C SER A 40 5.12 -0.29 -23.92
N LEU A 41 5.32 0.96 -23.48
CA LEU A 41 5.12 2.17 -24.29
C LEU A 41 6.31 2.54 -25.18
N ARG A 42 7.47 1.90 -24.98
CA ARG A 42 8.75 2.20 -25.66
C ARG A 42 9.18 3.66 -25.53
N LEU A 43 8.97 4.24 -24.35
CA LEU A 43 9.39 5.59 -24.01
C LEU A 43 10.13 5.57 -22.67
N SER A 44 10.84 6.66 -22.39
CA SER A 44 11.47 6.88 -21.09
C SER A 44 10.94 8.19 -20.53
N TRP A 45 10.46 8.14 -19.28
CA TRP A 45 10.04 9.32 -18.54
C TRP A 45 11.24 10.00 -17.90
N THR A 46 11.12 11.30 -17.63
CA THR A 46 12.12 12.01 -16.85
C THR A 46 12.06 11.57 -15.38
N ARG A 47 13.11 11.91 -14.61
CA ARG A 47 13.14 11.66 -13.17
C ARG A 47 11.94 12.30 -12.46
N GLU A 48 11.57 13.51 -12.86
CA GLU A 48 10.50 14.31 -12.27
C GLU A 48 9.13 13.67 -12.53
N GLU A 49 8.93 13.13 -13.74
CA GLU A 49 7.71 12.40 -14.08
C GLU A 49 7.57 11.10 -13.28
N VAL A 50 8.65 10.34 -13.12
CA VAL A 50 8.67 9.11 -12.30
C VAL A 50 8.42 9.44 -10.83
N ASP A 51 9.08 10.47 -10.29
CA ASP A 51 8.90 10.91 -8.90
C ASP A 51 7.48 11.41 -8.63
N GLY A 52 6.89 12.18 -9.57
CA GLY A 52 5.49 12.62 -9.48
C GLY A 52 4.52 11.44 -9.41
N ARG A 53 4.67 10.47 -10.32
CA ARG A 53 3.84 9.25 -10.31
C ARG A 53 4.05 8.42 -9.04
N LEU A 54 5.28 8.30 -8.55
CA LEU A 54 5.57 7.60 -7.31
C LEU A 54 4.88 8.28 -6.11
N LYS A 55 4.93 9.62 -6.02
CA LYS A 55 4.24 10.39 -4.98
C LYS A 55 2.73 10.15 -5.00
N ASP A 56 2.13 10.14 -6.19
CA ASP A 56 0.70 9.85 -6.35
C ASP A 56 0.37 8.42 -5.88
N ILE A 57 1.18 7.44 -6.28
CA ILE A 57 1.00 6.04 -5.87
C ILE A 57 1.10 5.90 -4.34
N MET A 58 2.13 6.49 -3.72
CA MET A 58 2.31 6.41 -2.26
C MET A 58 1.19 7.13 -1.49
N THR A 59 0.71 8.27 -2.03
CA THR A 59 -0.44 9.00 -1.48
C THR A 59 -1.70 8.16 -1.55
N ASN A 60 -1.92 7.47 -2.66
CA ASN A 60 -3.06 6.57 -2.84
C ASN A 60 -2.98 5.37 -1.89
N ILE A 61 -1.80 4.74 -1.74
CA ILE A 61 -1.61 3.63 -0.80
C ILE A 61 -1.98 4.05 0.63
N PHE A 62 -1.51 5.23 1.07
CA PHE A 62 -1.86 5.75 2.39
C PHE A 62 -3.36 6.05 2.51
N SER A 63 -3.93 6.73 1.50
CA SER A 63 -5.36 7.09 1.48
C SER A 63 -6.25 5.86 1.54
N THR A 64 -5.94 4.82 0.77
CA THR A 64 -6.65 3.54 0.80
C THR A 64 -6.56 2.89 2.19
N ALA A 65 -5.35 2.78 2.77
CA ALA A 65 -5.21 2.20 4.11
C ALA A 65 -5.98 2.98 5.18
N LYS A 66 -5.96 4.31 5.12
CA LYS A 66 -6.72 5.20 6.01
C LYS A 66 -8.23 5.00 5.85
N THR A 67 -8.75 5.14 4.63
CA THR A 67 -10.19 5.01 4.36
C THR A 67 -10.73 3.62 4.70
N THR A 68 -9.95 2.56 4.46
CA THR A 68 -10.34 1.21 4.86
C THR A 68 -10.36 1.07 6.39
N ALA A 69 -9.36 1.60 7.11
CA ALA A 69 -9.37 1.60 8.56
C ALA A 69 -10.60 2.37 9.12
N GLU A 70 -10.94 3.50 8.53
CA GLU A 70 -12.13 4.28 8.90
C GLU A 70 -13.44 3.51 8.64
N THR A 71 -13.54 2.88 7.46
CA THR A 71 -14.73 2.10 7.03
C THR A 71 -15.01 0.93 7.97
N TYR A 72 -13.95 0.29 8.46
CA TYR A 72 -14.04 -0.83 9.40
C TYR A 72 -14.05 -0.40 10.88
N GLY A 73 -14.09 0.90 11.17
CA GLY A 73 -14.16 1.41 12.55
C GLY A 73 -12.88 1.21 13.36
N LEU A 74 -11.72 1.15 12.70
CA LEU A 74 -10.41 0.84 13.29
C LEU A 74 -9.55 2.10 13.58
N GLY A 75 -10.10 3.30 13.37
CA GLY A 75 -9.41 4.56 13.63
C GLY A 75 -8.11 4.69 12.82
N THR A 76 -6.99 4.86 13.52
CA THR A 76 -5.65 5.04 12.91
C THR A 76 -4.86 3.73 12.76
N ASP A 77 -5.53 2.57 12.83
CA ASP A 77 -4.88 1.27 12.59
C ASP A 77 -4.60 1.01 11.10
N TYR A 78 -3.64 1.75 10.55
CA TYR A 78 -3.24 1.64 9.15
C TYR A 78 -2.64 0.28 8.80
N LEU A 79 -2.15 -0.49 9.80
CA LEU A 79 -1.74 -1.88 9.60
C LEU A 79 -2.93 -2.74 9.18
N ALA A 80 -4.04 -2.63 9.91
CA ALA A 80 -5.26 -3.35 9.58
C ALA A 80 -5.89 -2.84 8.28
N GLY A 81 -5.97 -1.51 8.11
CA GLY A 81 -6.49 -0.90 6.88
C GLY A 81 -5.75 -1.36 5.62
N ALA A 82 -4.41 -1.37 5.64
CA ALA A 82 -3.60 -1.87 4.53
C ALA A 82 -3.77 -3.37 4.26
N ASN A 83 -3.96 -4.18 5.31
CA ASN A 83 -4.22 -5.62 5.16
C ASN A 83 -5.57 -5.88 4.48
N ILE A 84 -6.62 -5.25 5.00
CA ILE A 84 -7.98 -5.45 4.52
C ILE A 84 -8.09 -5.00 3.07
N ALA A 85 -7.61 -3.79 2.74
CA ALA A 85 -7.68 -3.26 1.39
C ALA A 85 -6.98 -4.14 0.35
N ALA A 86 -5.76 -4.60 0.67
CA ALA A 86 -5.01 -5.48 -0.22
C ALA A 86 -5.69 -6.85 -0.38
N PHE A 87 -6.21 -7.40 0.72
CA PHE A 87 -6.91 -8.67 0.71
C PHE A 87 -8.20 -8.60 -0.11
N GLU A 88 -9.06 -7.61 0.12
CA GLU A 88 -10.30 -7.41 -0.62
C GLU A 88 -10.04 -7.25 -2.12
N ASN A 89 -9.03 -6.47 -2.50
CA ASN A 89 -8.68 -6.28 -3.91
C ASN A 89 -8.35 -7.62 -4.59
N VAL A 90 -7.53 -8.45 -3.96
CA VAL A 90 -7.16 -9.77 -4.49
C VAL A 90 -8.35 -10.73 -4.45
N ALA A 91 -9.08 -10.80 -3.34
CA ALA A 91 -10.22 -11.69 -3.17
C ALA A 91 -11.32 -11.39 -4.21
N ASN A 92 -11.62 -10.12 -4.45
CA ASN A 92 -12.58 -9.70 -5.47
C ASN A 92 -12.12 -10.10 -6.88
N ALA A 93 -10.83 -9.95 -7.19
CA ALA A 93 -10.27 -10.40 -8.46
C ALA A 93 -10.36 -11.93 -8.62
N MET A 94 -10.05 -12.69 -7.57
CA MET A 94 -10.18 -14.15 -7.58
C MET A 94 -11.63 -14.60 -7.80
N ILE A 95 -12.59 -14.00 -7.09
CA ILE A 95 -14.02 -14.28 -7.26
C ILE A 95 -14.46 -13.99 -8.70
N ALA A 96 -14.02 -12.86 -9.28
CA ALA A 96 -14.36 -12.48 -10.64
C ALA A 96 -13.77 -13.42 -11.72
N GLN A 97 -12.60 -14.00 -11.46
CA GLN A 97 -11.95 -14.95 -12.37
C GLN A 97 -12.52 -16.39 -12.26
N GLY A 98 -13.25 -16.69 -11.19
CA GLY A 98 -13.84 -18.01 -10.97
C GLY A 98 -12.81 -19.05 -10.50
N ILE A 99 -13.14 -20.34 -10.67
CA ILE A 99 -12.25 -21.45 -10.32
C ILE A 99 -11.34 -21.73 -11.53
N VAL A 100 -10.09 -21.26 -11.44
CA VAL A 100 -9.05 -21.39 -12.47
C VAL A 100 -7.78 -22.02 -11.92
#